data_AF-A0A504X9K5-F1
#
_entry.id   AF-A0A504X9K5-F1
#
_cell.length_a   1.000
_cell.length_b   1.000
_cell.length_c   1.000
_cell.angle_alpha   90.00
_cell.angle_beta   90.00
_cell.angle_gamma   90.00
#
_symmetry.space_group_name_H-M   'P 1'
#
loop_
_entity.id
_entity.type
_entity.pdbx_description
1 polymer ?
#
loop_
_entity_poly.entity_id
_entity_poly.type
_entity_poly.pdbx_seq_one_letter_code
_entity_poly.pdbx_strand_id
1 'polypeptide(L)'
;MIPSAINVPLPVLRDVLSQDGILEDDEFEFFFGGARPVQGVTQMVLYCAHGVRSAIACEIAEELGFENVGNFSGSWAQWYHAYGTPSTSAAAPESLHTPLK
;
A
#
# COMPACT_ATOMS: atom_id res chain seq x y z
N MET A 1 -6.27 -6.30 -1.98
CA MET A 1 -5.05 -5.71 -2.57
C MET A 1 -5.49 -4.63 -3.53
N ILE A 2 -4.82 -3.48 -3.53
CA ILE A 2 -5.12 -2.41 -4.49
C ILE A 2 -4.73 -2.92 -5.89
N PRO A 3 -5.57 -2.75 -6.94
CA PRO A 3 -5.22 -3.15 -8.30
C PRO A 3 -3.84 -2.61 -8.71
N SER A 4 -3.10 -3.40 -9.50
CA SER A 4 -1.70 -3.16 -9.93
C SER A 4 -0.63 -3.11 -8.84
N ALA A 5 -0.95 -3.30 -7.57
CA ALA A 5 0.06 -3.40 -6.53
C ALA A 5 0.76 -4.77 -6.55
N ILE A 6 2.08 -4.77 -6.37
CA ILE A 6 2.86 -5.98 -6.06
C ILE A 6 3.00 -6.16 -4.55
N ASN A 7 3.23 -7.39 -4.09
CA ASN A 7 3.36 -7.71 -2.67
C ASN A 7 4.81 -7.95 -2.28
N VAL A 8 5.46 -6.96 -1.67
CA VAL A 8 6.80 -7.11 -1.09
C VAL A 8 6.70 -7.07 0.44
N PRO A 9 6.90 -8.19 1.16
CA PRO A 9 6.78 -8.21 2.61
C PRO A 9 7.87 -7.37 3.29
N LEU A 10 7.47 -6.57 4.29
CA LEU A 10 8.39 -5.71 5.05
C LEU A 10 9.65 -6.43 5.58
N PRO A 11 9.59 -7.67 6.13
CA PRO A 11 10.78 -8.32 6.68
C PRO A 11 11.90 -8.59 5.66
N VAL A 12 11.58 -8.74 4.38
CA VAL A 12 12.56 -9.01 3.32
C VAL A 12 12.86 -7.78 2.47
N LEU A 13 12.11 -6.69 2.65
CA LEU A 13 12.16 -5.50 1.81
C LEU A 13 13.58 -4.94 1.66
N ARG A 14 14.33 -4.84 2.76
CA ARG A 14 15.70 -4.31 2.74
C ARG A 14 16.61 -5.17 1.86
N ASP A 15 16.55 -6.48 2.03
CA ASP A 15 17.46 -7.43 1.36
C ASP A 15 17.18 -7.53 -0.15
N VAL A 16 15.91 -7.36 -0.56
CA VAL A 16 15.52 -7.44 -1.97
C VAL A 16 15.66 -6.12 -2.72
N LEU A 17 15.77 -5.00 -2.00
CA LEU A 17 15.95 -3.67 -2.60
C LEU A 17 17.39 -3.14 -2.51
N SER A 18 18.26 -3.71 -1.67
CA SER A 18 19.65 -3.26 -1.56
C SER A 18 20.44 -3.44 -2.86
N GLN A 19 21.41 -2.56 -3.14
CA GLN A 19 22.25 -2.65 -4.34
C GLN A 19 23.03 -3.98 -4.40
N ASP A 20 23.48 -4.48 -3.26
CA ASP A 20 24.10 -5.81 -3.09
C ASP A 20 23.07 -6.90 -2.76
N GLY A 21 21.85 -6.74 -3.26
CA GLY A 21 20.70 -7.58 -2.91
C GLY A 21 20.87 -9.04 -3.32
N ILE A 22 20.12 -9.90 -2.64
CA ILE A 22 20.20 -11.36 -2.83
C ILE A 22 19.52 -11.86 -4.12
N LEU A 23 18.78 -11.01 -4.82
CA LEU A 23 18.03 -11.35 -6.03
C LEU A 23 18.53 -10.55 -7.24
N GLU A 24 18.61 -11.22 -8.38
CA GLU A 24 18.70 -10.59 -9.70
C GLU A 24 17.33 -10.01 -10.12
N ASP A 25 17.31 -9.16 -11.15
CA ASP A 25 16.09 -8.46 -11.58
C ASP A 25 14.97 -9.42 -12.05
N ASP A 26 15.34 -10.46 -12.81
CA ASP A 26 14.40 -11.49 -13.28
C ASP A 26 13.83 -12.32 -12.12
N GLU A 27 14.63 -12.57 -11.09
CA GLU A 27 14.19 -13.28 -9.88
C GLU A 27 13.23 -12.41 -9.05
N PHE A 28 13.52 -11.11 -8.92
CA PHE A 28 12.62 -10.16 -8.28
C PHE A 28 11.26 -10.15 -8.97
N GLU A 29 11.25 -10.08 -10.30
CA GLU A 29 10.00 -10.11 -11.07
C GLU A 29 9.26 -11.43 -10.90
N PHE A 30 9.96 -12.56 -10.90
CA PHE A 30 9.37 -13.87 -10.68
C PHE A 30 8.69 -13.98 -9.29
N PHE A 31 9.35 -13.53 -8.22
CA PHE A 31 8.83 -13.67 -6.85
C PHE A 31 7.75 -12.66 -6.50
N PHE A 32 7.86 -11.42 -6.99
CA PHE A 32 6.99 -10.32 -6.58
C PHE A 32 5.96 -9.92 -7.64
N GLY A 33 6.11 -10.36 -8.88
CA GLY A 33 5.16 -10.11 -9.97
C GLY A 33 5.26 -8.70 -10.56
N GLY A 34 6.43 -8.08 -10.50
CA GLY A 34 6.71 -6.80 -11.16
C GLY A 34 8.19 -6.44 -11.15
N ALA A 35 8.58 -5.53 -12.03
CA ALA A 35 9.96 -5.11 -12.19
C ALA A 35 10.54 -4.52 -10.90
N ARG A 36 11.82 -4.81 -10.65
CA ARG A 36 12.56 -4.24 -9.53
C ARG A 36 12.61 -2.71 -9.65
N PRO A 37 12.34 -1.97 -8.57
CA PRO A 37 12.47 -0.52 -8.59
C PRO A 37 13.91 -0.06 -8.86
N VAL A 38 14.06 0.95 -9.73
CA VAL A 38 15.35 1.58 -10.07
C VAL A 38 15.46 2.91 -9.35
N GLN A 39 16.57 3.12 -8.63
CA GLN A 39 16.86 4.34 -7.90
C GLN A 39 16.88 5.57 -8.83
N GLY A 40 16.32 6.69 -8.38
CA GLY A 40 16.21 7.93 -9.16
C GLY A 40 15.21 7.87 -10.34
N VAL A 41 14.69 6.70 -10.70
CA VAL A 41 13.80 6.50 -11.86
C VAL A 41 12.39 6.09 -11.43
N THR A 42 12.29 5.01 -10.65
CA THR A 42 10.99 4.43 -10.28
C THR A 42 10.33 5.24 -9.17
N GLN A 43 9.09 5.65 -9.39
CA GLN A 43 8.22 6.24 -8.38
C GLN A 43 7.53 5.12 -7.59
N MET A 44 7.65 5.13 -6.27
CA MET A 44 7.09 4.10 -5.39
C MET A 44 6.03 4.69 -4.46
N VAL A 45 4.87 4.04 -4.40
CA VAL A 45 3.84 4.32 -3.40
C VAL A 45 3.66 3.07 -2.55
N LEU A 46 4.02 3.17 -1.26
CA LEU A 46 3.98 2.06 -0.33
C LEU A 46 2.71 2.14 0.53
N TYR A 47 2.05 1.01 0.73
CA TYR A 47 0.88 0.90 1.58
C TYR A 47 0.87 -0.44 2.33
N CYS A 48 0.12 -0.51 3.43
CA CYS A 48 -0.12 -1.75 4.16
C CYS A 48 -1.60 -1.84 4.58
N ALA A 49 -1.90 -2.29 5.81
CA ALA A 49 -3.26 -2.28 6.33
C ALA A 49 -3.71 -0.87 6.78
N HIS A 50 -2.88 -0.21 7.59
CA HIS A 50 -3.21 1.05 8.29
C HIS A 50 -2.02 2.04 8.34
N GLY A 51 -1.11 2.01 7.36
CA GLY A 51 0.00 2.97 7.24
C GLY A 51 1.27 2.67 8.05
N VAL A 52 1.20 1.87 9.12
CA VAL A 52 2.35 1.65 10.03
C VAL A 52 3.53 0.96 9.33
N ARG A 53 3.29 -0.18 8.67
CA ARG A 53 4.36 -0.93 7.99
C ARG A 53 4.86 -0.23 6.74
N SER A 54 4.00 0.51 6.06
CA SER A 54 4.41 1.28 4.87
C SER A 54 5.23 2.51 5.24
N ALA A 55 5.05 3.11 6.42
CA ALA A 55 5.96 4.14 6.92
C ALA A 55 7.38 3.59 7.10
N ILE A 56 7.52 2.44 7.78
CA ILE A 56 8.81 1.76 7.94
C ILE A 56 9.40 1.37 6.58
N ALA A 57 8.57 0.90 5.66
CA ALA A 57 9.01 0.56 4.31
C ALA A 57 9.55 1.78 3.55
N CYS A 58 8.94 2.96 3.71
CA CYS A 58 9.44 4.21 3.14
C CYS A 58 10.80 4.58 3.73
N GLU A 59 10.94 4.55 5.05
CA GLU A 59 12.23 4.82 5.73
C GLU A 59 13.34 3.89 5.20
N ILE A 60 13.06 2.59 5.08
CA ILE A 60 14.02 1.62 4.52
C ILE A 60 14.39 1.98 3.07
N ALA A 61 13.41 2.31 2.23
CA ALA A 61 13.69 2.64 0.83
C ALA A 61 14.50 3.94 0.71
N GLU A 62 14.18 4.96 1.51
CA GLU A 62 14.94 6.22 1.57
C GLU A 62 16.39 5.98 2.02
N GLU A 63 16.60 5.17 3.07
CA GLU A 63 17.93 4.77 3.54
C GLU A 63 18.75 4.01 2.49
N LEU A 64 18.07 3.26 1.62
CA LEU A 64 18.71 2.58 0.50
C LEU A 64 19.01 3.51 -0.68
N GLY A 65 18.59 4.78 -0.65
CA GLY A 65 18.87 5.77 -1.69
C GLY A 65 17.76 5.91 -2.74
N PHE A 66 16.55 5.41 -2.46
CA PHE A 66 15.39 5.71 -3.30
C PHE A 66 14.84 7.11 -2.97
N GLU A 67 14.90 8.02 -3.95
CA GLU A 67 14.50 9.42 -3.76
C GLU A 67 13.00 9.67 -4.01
N ASN A 68 12.34 8.72 -4.68
CA ASN A 68 11.00 8.87 -5.23
C ASN A 68 10.00 7.95 -4.52
N VAL A 69 9.88 8.12 -3.20
CA VAL A 69 9.11 7.22 -2.33
C VAL A 69 8.03 7.97 -1.57
N GLY A 70 6.79 7.46 -1.62
CA GLY A 70 5.65 8.01 -0.92
C GLY A 70 4.94 6.98 -0.03
N ASN A 71 4.62 7.38 1.20
CA ASN A 71 3.78 6.58 2.09
C ASN A 71 2.31 6.90 1.87
N PHE A 72 1.52 5.92 1.43
CA PHE A 72 0.06 6.03 1.50
C PHE A 72 -0.43 5.66 2.91
N SER A 73 -0.45 6.66 3.78
CA SER A 73 -0.73 6.51 5.22
C SER A 73 -2.10 5.90 5.54
N GLY A 74 -3.16 6.26 4.81
CA GLY A 74 -4.47 5.64 5.01
C GLY A 74 -4.58 4.20 4.50
N SER A 75 -3.66 3.80 3.60
CA SER A 75 -3.41 2.40 3.26
C SER A 75 -4.65 1.64 2.76
N TRP A 76 -4.64 0.30 2.88
CA TRP A 76 -5.77 -0.53 2.48
C TRP A 76 -7.08 -0.11 3.14
N ALA A 77 -7.07 0.28 4.43
CA ALA A 77 -8.29 0.69 5.13
C ALA A 77 -8.98 1.89 4.44
N GLN A 78 -8.23 2.95 4.11
CA GLN A 78 -8.77 4.10 3.38
C GLN A 78 -9.22 3.72 1.97
N TRP A 79 -8.41 2.94 1.25
CA TRP A 79 -8.75 2.51 -0.11
C TRP A 79 -10.03 1.66 -0.14
N TYR A 80 -10.15 0.70 0.77
CA TYR A 80 -11.30 -0.17 0.87
C TYR A 80 -12.57 0.59 1.28
N HIS A 81 -12.46 1.56 2.18
CA HIS A 81 -13.60 2.42 2.50
C HIS A 81 -14.09 3.20 1.27
N ALA A 82 -13.16 3.75 0.47
CA ALA A 82 -13.49 4.54 -0.70
C ALA A 82 -14.02 3.73 -1.90
N TYR A 83 -13.49 2.53 -2.13
CA TYR A 83 -13.71 1.77 -3.38
C TYR A 83 -14.20 0.33 -3.17
N GLY A 84 -14.09 -0.21 -1.97
CA GLY A 84 -14.42 -1.61 -1.64
C GLY A 84 -15.80 -1.80 -1.03
N THR A 85 -16.48 -0.72 -0.64
CA THR A 85 -17.88 -0.76 -0.22
C THR A 85 -18.77 -0.31 -1.37
N PRO A 86 -19.80 -1.09 -1.76
CA PRO A 86 -20.88 -0.55 -2.57
C PRO A 86 -21.47 0.62 -1.78
N SER A 87 -21.50 1.81 -2.38
CA SER A 87 -22.14 2.98 -1.77
C SER A 87 -23.64 2.70 -1.60
N THR A 88 -24.03 2.04 -0.52
CA THR A 88 -25.40 2.10 -0.02
C THR A 88 -25.48 3.34 0.86
N SER A 89 -25.34 4.51 0.25
CA SER A 89 -25.91 5.73 0.81
C SER A 89 -27.40 5.73 0.49
N ALA A 90 -28.14 4.85 1.16
CA ALA A 90 -29.54 5.06 1.44
C ALA A 90 -29.59 5.46 2.90
N ALA A 91 -29.52 6.78 3.16
CA ALA A 91 -29.96 7.32 4.43
C ALA A 91 -31.35 6.75 4.71
N ALA A 92 -31.47 5.94 5.76
CA ALA A 92 -32.78 5.50 6.22
C ALA A 92 -33.59 6.76 6.55
N PRO A 93 -34.81 6.95 5.98
CA PRO A 93 -35.65 8.02 6.45
C PRO A 93 -36.00 7.71 7.91
N GLU A 94 -35.61 8.62 8.79
CA GLU A 94 -36.00 8.69 10.19
C GLU A 94 -37.55 8.63 10.24
N SER A 95 -38.09 7.45 10.57
CA SER A 95 -39.54 7.24 10.61
C SER A 95 -40.06 7.34 12.03
N LEU A 96 -40.71 8.49 12.26
CA LEU A 96 -41.88 8.72 13.12
C LEU A 96 -41.79 8.30 14.60
N HIS A 97 -41.40 9.28 15.42
CA HIS A 97 -41.96 9.40 16.76
C HIS A 97 -43.46 9.66 16.65
N THR A 98 -44.30 8.80 17.22
CA THR A 98 -45.69 9.17 17.56
C THR A 98 -45.84 9.02 19.06
N PRO A 99 -46.19 10.08 19.81
CA PRO A 99 -46.46 9.93 21.24
C PRO A 99 -47.79 9.20 21.43
N LEU A 100 -47.77 8.12 22.21
CA LEU A 100 -48.98 7.49 22.73
C LEU A 100 -49.59 8.42 23.78
N LYS A 101 -50.90 8.69 23.64
CA LYS A 101 -51.75 9.29 24.67
C LYS A 101 -51.96 8.31 25.82
#